data_AF-K0JNM3-F1
#
_entry.id   AF-K0JNM3-F1
#
_cell.length_a   1.000
_cell.length_b   1.000
_cell.length_c   1.000
_cell.angle_alpha   90.00
_cell.angle_beta   90.00
_cell.angle_gamma   90.00
#
_symmetry.space_group_name_H-M   'P 1'
#
loop_
_entity.id
_entity.type
_entity.pdbx_description
1 polymer ?
#
loop_
_entity_poly.entity_id
_entity_poly.type
_entity_poly.pdbx_seq_one_letter_code
_entity_poly.pdbx_strand_id
1 'polypeptide(L)'
;MAKRTAVKNQSADGVNPRQPCPCGSGKRYKACHGGAGGGADVIVARPFEGLAAETELIALREFVPSATMKLPLKDAGREVVLASVLPMAAAALIRADGTAFVGLQVQTRSGDLSRDLARAVQWVLTAETGDALPVVGPDDGTNPGRLQDLLDADATVTPELHTDFAWWMPPDNEPAGDVALSLERANAAILPTERVDAPGVHAAYWVDAGDKAHLRWVRPEPEERLLAALARLSVRGELDLGEGSRYAGSFRAHGLLVPVWDLDRELHSSEWASPAEGLSKRLRDALTSLDDEPLTEAERRARDGLRGRQITLR
;
A
#
# COMPACT_ATOMS: atom_id res chain seq x y z
N MET A 1 57.44 -4.02 10.93
CA MET A 1 56.12 -3.81 10.29
C MET A 1 55.32 -5.10 10.36
N ALA A 2 54.41 -5.23 11.34
CA ALA A 2 53.53 -6.40 11.43
C ALA A 2 52.24 -6.13 10.64
N LYS A 3 52.00 -6.87 9.55
CA LYS A 3 50.73 -6.85 8.82
C LYS A 3 49.63 -7.39 9.75
N ARG A 4 48.74 -6.52 10.21
CA ARG A 4 47.47 -6.92 10.82
C ARG A 4 46.60 -7.55 9.74
N THR A 5 46.60 -8.88 9.68
CA THR A 5 45.64 -9.65 8.88
C THR A 5 44.28 -9.49 9.55
N ALA A 6 43.38 -8.72 8.93
CA ALA A 6 42.00 -8.61 9.40
C ALA A 6 41.33 -9.98 9.27
N VAL A 7 40.97 -10.58 10.39
CA VAL A 7 40.13 -11.79 10.42
C VAL A 7 38.81 -11.42 9.76
N LYS A 8 38.51 -12.01 8.61
CA LYS A 8 37.19 -11.91 7.98
C LYS A 8 36.20 -12.62 8.91
N ASN A 9 35.40 -11.86 9.66
CA ASN A 9 34.16 -12.38 10.22
C ASN A 9 33.30 -12.83 9.04
N GLN A 10 33.28 -14.13 8.77
CA GLN A 10 32.19 -14.76 8.06
C GLN A 10 30.99 -14.75 9.00
N SER A 11 29.87 -14.21 8.52
CA SER A 11 28.57 -14.35 9.17
C SER A 11 28.22 -15.84 9.26
N ALA A 12 27.60 -16.23 10.38
CA ALA A 12 27.25 -17.63 10.66
C ALA A 12 26.30 -18.23 9.61
N ASP A 13 25.57 -17.40 8.86
CA ASP A 13 24.51 -17.81 7.94
C ASP A 13 24.94 -17.85 6.46
N GLY A 14 26.25 -17.75 6.16
CA GLY A 14 26.77 -17.79 4.79
C GLY A 14 26.45 -16.55 3.92
N VAL A 15 25.69 -15.59 4.45
CA VAL A 15 25.28 -14.37 3.74
C VAL A 15 26.41 -13.34 3.67
N ASN A 16 26.85 -12.95 2.46
CA ASN A 16 27.91 -11.96 2.30
C ASN A 16 27.50 -10.60 2.89
N PRO A 17 28.18 -10.07 3.94
CA PRO A 17 27.77 -8.83 4.61
C PRO A 17 27.78 -7.59 3.70
N ARG A 18 28.44 -7.65 2.54
CA ARG A 18 28.51 -6.56 1.56
C ARG A 18 27.53 -6.70 0.39
N GLN A 19 26.79 -7.80 0.28
CA GLN A 19 25.80 -7.97 -0.77
C GLN A 19 24.65 -6.97 -0.61
N PRO A 20 23.94 -6.61 -1.71
CA PRO A 20 22.68 -5.86 -1.62
C PRO A 20 21.72 -6.56 -0.65
N CYS A 21 21.08 -5.82 0.24
CA CYS A 21 20.10 -6.40 1.15
C CYS A 21 18.90 -6.91 0.35
N PRO A 22 18.48 -8.18 0.50
CA PRO A 22 17.27 -8.69 -0.14
C PRO A 22 15.98 -8.08 0.44
N CYS A 23 16.10 -7.32 1.54
CA CYS A 23 15.00 -6.60 2.18
C CYS A 23 14.45 -5.39 1.40
N GLY A 24 14.99 -5.05 0.22
CA GLY A 24 14.51 -3.92 -0.58
C GLY A 24 14.87 -2.53 -0.01
N SER A 25 15.71 -2.46 1.02
CA SER A 25 16.13 -1.19 1.64
C SER A 25 17.09 -0.34 0.80
N GLY A 26 17.61 -0.89 -0.31
CA GLY A 26 18.70 -0.28 -1.10
C GLY A 26 20.07 -0.25 -0.40
N LYS A 27 20.19 -0.79 0.82
CA LYS A 27 21.44 -0.84 1.60
C LYS A 27 22.16 -2.19 1.46
N ARG A 28 23.37 -2.30 2.01
CA ARG A 28 24.11 -3.57 2.12
C ARG A 28 23.62 -4.41 3.30
N TYR A 29 23.66 -5.74 3.20
CA TYR A 29 23.17 -6.66 4.23
C TYR A 29 23.66 -6.33 5.65
N LYS A 30 24.97 -6.05 5.85
CA LYS A 30 25.52 -5.67 7.17
C LYS A 30 24.91 -4.38 7.73
N ALA A 31 24.56 -3.42 6.87
CA ALA A 31 23.95 -2.17 7.31
C ALA A 31 22.48 -2.34 7.72
N CYS A 32 21.85 -3.44 7.30
CA CYS A 32 20.48 -3.79 7.68
C CYS A 32 20.42 -4.77 8.84
N HIS A 33 21.32 -5.75 8.90
CA HIS A 33 21.23 -6.91 9.79
C HIS A 33 22.52 -7.21 10.57
N GLY A 34 23.55 -6.35 10.49
CA GLY A 34 24.90 -6.63 11.00
C GLY A 34 25.31 -5.91 12.28
N GLY A 35 24.38 -5.28 13.00
CA GLY A 35 24.64 -4.61 14.28
C GLY A 35 24.25 -5.48 15.48
N ALA A 36 25.10 -5.51 16.52
CA ALA A 36 24.73 -6.10 17.80
C ALA A 36 23.70 -5.16 18.49
N GLY A 37 22.45 -5.61 18.56
CA GLY A 37 21.29 -4.81 19.00
C GLY A 37 20.02 -5.00 18.16
N GLY A 38 20.03 -5.90 17.17
CA GLY A 38 18.98 -5.95 16.14
C GLY A 38 19.20 -4.84 15.12
N GLY A 39 18.88 -5.08 13.85
CA GLY A 39 19.03 -4.04 12.82
C GLY A 39 18.31 -2.77 13.24
N ALA A 40 19.03 -1.63 13.28
CA ALA A 40 18.38 -0.32 13.43
C ALA A 40 17.21 -0.23 12.44
N ASP A 41 16.04 0.28 12.87
CA ASP A 41 14.82 0.47 12.07
C ASP A 41 15.11 0.77 10.59
N VAL A 42 15.22 -0.30 9.79
CA VAL A 42 15.48 -0.15 8.37
C VAL A 42 14.15 0.20 7.76
N ILE A 43 13.98 1.49 7.46
CA ILE A 43 12.85 1.95 6.66
C ILE A 43 13.03 1.40 5.24
N VAL A 44 12.17 0.46 4.86
CA VAL A 44 12.04 -0.07 3.50
C VAL A 44 11.09 0.84 2.74
N ALA A 45 11.60 1.53 1.72
CA ALA A 45 10.85 2.55 1.01
C ALA A 45 9.65 1.98 0.24
N ARG A 46 9.80 0.79 -0.37
CA ARG A 46 8.80 0.12 -1.21
C ARG A 46 8.54 -1.31 -0.70
N PRO A 47 7.84 -1.46 0.45
CA PRO A 47 7.70 -2.75 1.13
C PRO A 47 7.00 -3.82 0.28
N PHE A 48 6.11 -3.43 -0.64
CA PHE A 48 5.30 -4.37 -1.43
C PHE A 48 5.84 -4.59 -2.85
N GLU A 49 7.04 -4.08 -3.17
CA GLU A 49 7.65 -4.26 -4.48
C GLU A 49 7.70 -5.74 -4.88
N GLY A 50 7.31 -6.03 -6.13
CA GLY A 50 7.29 -7.37 -6.70
C GLY A 50 5.99 -8.14 -6.51
N LEU A 51 4.96 -7.56 -5.88
CA LEU A 51 3.61 -8.13 -5.82
C LEU A 51 2.70 -7.49 -6.87
N ALA A 52 1.95 -8.29 -7.61
CA ALA A 52 0.86 -7.81 -8.47
C ALA A 52 -0.21 -7.03 -7.67
N ALA A 53 -0.37 -7.36 -6.39
CA ALA A 53 -1.25 -6.67 -5.43
C ALA A 53 -0.69 -5.36 -4.86
N GLU A 54 0.53 -4.92 -5.23
CA GLU A 54 1.23 -3.79 -4.60
C GLU A 54 0.37 -2.52 -4.50
N THR A 55 -0.26 -2.12 -5.61
CA THR A 55 -1.02 -0.87 -5.65
C THR A 55 -2.27 -0.93 -4.79
N GLU A 56 -2.93 -2.09 -4.73
CA GLU A 56 -4.09 -2.36 -3.85
C GLU A 56 -3.68 -2.33 -2.38
N LEU A 57 -2.57 -2.99 -2.02
CA LEU A 57 -2.03 -2.96 -0.66
C LEU A 57 -1.72 -1.53 -0.21
N ILE A 58 -1.16 -0.69 -1.09
CA ILE A 58 -0.89 0.71 -0.73
C ILE A 58 -2.19 1.50 -0.56
N ALA A 59 -3.19 1.30 -1.41
CA ALA A 59 -4.48 1.99 -1.29
C ALA A 59 -5.20 1.61 0.03
N LEU A 60 -5.28 0.31 0.32
CA LEU A 60 -5.83 -0.24 1.56
C LEU A 60 -5.08 0.26 2.80
N ARG A 61 -3.76 0.49 2.69
CA ARG A 61 -2.95 0.97 3.80
C ARG A 61 -3.15 2.45 4.08
N GLU A 62 -3.35 3.26 3.05
CA GLU A 62 -3.20 4.71 3.17
C GLU A 62 -4.52 5.49 3.13
N PHE A 63 -5.55 5.00 2.42
CA PHE A 63 -6.75 5.82 2.25
C PHE A 63 -8.06 5.07 1.99
N VAL A 64 -8.07 3.75 1.78
CA VAL A 64 -9.33 2.99 1.75
C VAL A 64 -9.69 2.63 3.20
N PRO A 65 -10.77 3.18 3.77
CA PRO A 65 -11.02 3.09 5.20
C PRO A 65 -11.53 1.71 5.63
N SER A 66 -12.44 1.10 4.86
CA SER A 66 -13.10 -0.15 5.21
C SER A 66 -13.14 -1.09 4.00
N ALA A 67 -12.27 -2.10 4.01
CA ALA A 67 -12.20 -3.10 2.96
C ALA A 67 -11.51 -4.38 3.45
N THR A 68 -11.85 -5.49 2.81
CA THR A 68 -11.24 -6.80 3.03
C THR A 68 -10.72 -7.39 1.73
N MET A 69 -9.68 -8.21 1.80
CA MET A 69 -9.08 -8.84 0.63
C MET A 69 -8.49 -10.19 1.02
N LYS A 70 -8.87 -11.26 0.30
CA LYS A 70 -8.25 -12.57 0.51
C LYS A 70 -6.79 -12.53 0.09
N LEU A 71 -5.89 -12.98 0.96
CA LEU A 71 -4.47 -13.05 0.64
C LEU A 71 -4.20 -14.29 -0.23
N PRO A 72 -3.54 -14.14 -1.40
CA PRO A 72 -3.22 -15.25 -2.28
C PRO A 72 -1.99 -16.00 -1.76
N LEU A 73 -2.14 -16.75 -0.65
CA LEU A 73 -1.04 -17.52 -0.06
C LEU A 73 -0.61 -18.68 -0.98
N LYS A 74 0.71 -18.91 -1.13
CA LYS A 74 1.26 -20.03 -1.93
C LYS A 74 0.88 -21.39 -1.35
N ASP A 75 1.01 -21.51 -0.02
CA ASP A 75 0.73 -22.73 0.74
C ASP A 75 -0.28 -22.40 1.84
N ALA A 76 -1.57 -22.66 1.59
CA ALA A 76 -2.62 -22.31 2.54
C ALA A 76 -3.15 -23.54 3.28
N GLY A 77 -2.74 -23.69 4.55
CA GLY A 77 -3.44 -24.56 5.52
C GLY A 77 -4.74 -23.93 6.06
N ARG A 78 -4.92 -22.62 5.83
CA ARG A 78 -6.05 -21.79 6.28
C ARG A 78 -6.17 -20.58 5.35
N GLU A 79 -7.40 -20.14 5.05
CA GLU A 79 -7.64 -18.87 4.37
C GLU A 79 -7.33 -17.70 5.31
N VAL A 80 -6.62 -16.68 4.81
CA VAL A 80 -6.30 -15.45 5.55
C VAL A 80 -6.87 -14.24 4.81
N VAL A 81 -7.60 -13.41 5.53
CA VAL A 81 -8.22 -12.18 5.02
C VAL A 81 -7.44 -10.97 5.51
N LEU A 82 -6.88 -10.19 4.59
CA LEU A 82 -6.36 -8.87 4.90
C LEU A 82 -7.53 -7.92 5.11
N ALA A 83 -7.43 -7.02 6.08
CA ALA A 83 -8.37 -5.93 6.26
C ALA A 83 -7.66 -4.57 6.31
N SER A 84 -8.30 -3.53 5.79
CA SER A 84 -7.80 -2.16 5.85
C SER A 84 -7.46 -1.78 7.29
N VAL A 85 -8.39 -1.99 8.22
CA VAL A 85 -8.19 -1.77 9.66
C VAL A 85 -9.04 -2.77 10.46
N LEU A 86 -8.44 -3.31 11.51
CA LEU A 86 -9.11 -4.17 12.49
C LEU A 86 -9.55 -3.35 13.72
N PRO A 87 -10.45 -3.88 14.57
CA PRO A 87 -10.76 -3.25 15.84
C PRO A 87 -9.49 -2.85 16.61
N MET A 88 -9.50 -1.64 17.18
CA MET A 88 -8.35 -1.03 17.87
C MET A 88 -7.07 -0.88 17.00
N ALA A 89 -7.19 -1.04 15.67
CA ALA A 89 -6.07 -1.12 14.73
C ALA A 89 -5.04 -2.20 15.13
N ALA A 90 -5.56 -3.37 15.53
CA ALA A 90 -4.77 -4.56 15.83
C ALA A 90 -4.06 -5.11 14.58
N ALA A 91 -2.93 -5.78 14.79
CA ALA A 91 -2.16 -6.40 13.71
C ALA A 91 -2.81 -7.65 13.13
N ALA A 92 -3.49 -8.45 13.95
CA ALA A 92 -4.26 -9.61 13.50
C ALA A 92 -5.28 -10.05 14.54
N LEU A 93 -6.28 -10.85 14.12
CA LEU A 93 -7.18 -11.56 15.02
C LEU A 93 -7.75 -12.82 14.34
N ILE A 94 -8.19 -13.79 15.15
CA ILE A 94 -9.06 -14.87 14.70
C ILE A 94 -10.45 -14.57 15.22
N ARG A 95 -11.37 -14.20 14.32
CA ARG A 95 -12.75 -13.86 14.69
C ARG A 95 -13.46 -15.09 15.28
N ALA A 96 -14.53 -14.88 16.04
CA ALA A 96 -15.27 -15.95 16.72
C ALA A 96 -15.81 -17.06 15.79
N ASP A 97 -15.97 -16.78 14.50
CA ASP A 97 -16.35 -17.77 13.48
C ASP A 97 -15.16 -18.51 12.85
N GLY A 98 -13.94 -18.28 13.36
CA GLY A 98 -12.70 -18.91 12.90
C GLY A 98 -11.99 -18.19 11.75
N THR A 99 -12.56 -17.08 11.24
CA THR A 99 -11.95 -16.30 10.16
C THR A 99 -10.65 -15.65 10.63
N ALA A 100 -9.56 -15.90 9.93
CA ALA A 100 -8.26 -15.33 10.22
C ALA A 100 -8.08 -13.98 9.52
N PHE A 101 -7.94 -12.91 10.30
CA PHE A 101 -7.74 -11.56 9.79
C PHE A 101 -6.35 -11.01 10.09
N VAL A 102 -5.76 -10.30 9.13
CA VAL A 102 -4.55 -9.49 9.30
C VAL A 102 -4.88 -8.04 9.00
N GLY A 103 -4.52 -7.14 9.91
CA GLY A 103 -4.78 -5.71 9.81
C GLY A 103 -3.65 -4.96 9.11
N LEU A 104 -4.01 -4.05 8.21
CA LEU A 104 -3.04 -3.29 7.43
C LEU A 104 -2.73 -1.92 8.04
N GLN A 105 -3.75 -1.19 8.50
CA GLN A 105 -3.63 0.07 9.25
C GLN A 105 -3.54 -0.27 10.73
N VAL A 106 -2.32 -0.22 11.27
CA VAL A 106 -2.00 -0.62 12.64
C VAL A 106 -1.47 0.56 13.46
N GLN A 107 -1.68 0.52 14.77
CA GLN A 107 -1.18 1.57 15.70
C GLN A 107 0.34 1.70 15.70
N THR A 108 1.05 0.57 15.57
CA THR A 108 2.51 0.52 15.63
C THR A 108 3.02 -0.41 14.55
N ARG A 109 4.06 0.03 13.83
CA ARG A 109 4.71 -0.71 12.76
C ARG A 109 6.22 -0.55 12.85
N SER A 110 6.96 -1.49 12.27
CA SER A 110 8.37 -1.34 11.98
C SER A 110 8.60 -0.51 10.70
N GLY A 111 9.87 -0.31 10.35
CA GLY A 111 10.27 0.26 9.07
C GLY A 111 10.00 -0.63 7.85
N ASP A 112 9.65 -1.91 8.03
CA ASP A 112 9.41 -2.88 6.95
C ASP A 112 8.01 -3.50 7.08
N LEU A 113 7.02 -2.84 6.48
CA LEU A 113 5.62 -3.29 6.51
C LEU A 113 5.42 -4.69 5.93
N SER A 114 6.22 -5.09 4.95
CA SER A 114 6.09 -6.42 4.35
C SER A 114 6.51 -7.51 5.34
N ARG A 115 7.55 -7.24 6.13
CA ARG A 115 7.96 -8.13 7.22
C ARG A 115 6.92 -8.16 8.34
N ASP A 116 6.36 -7.02 8.72
CA ASP A 116 5.31 -6.97 9.74
C ASP A 116 4.09 -7.81 9.34
N LEU A 117 3.61 -7.64 8.09
CA LEU A 117 2.49 -8.43 7.57
C LEU A 117 2.84 -9.91 7.46
N ALA A 118 4.06 -10.27 7.05
CA ALA A 118 4.48 -11.67 7.01
C ALA A 118 4.37 -12.35 8.39
N ARG A 119 4.78 -11.65 9.45
CA ARG A 119 4.67 -12.13 10.83
C ARG A 119 3.23 -12.25 11.28
N ALA A 120 2.39 -11.26 10.97
CA ALA A 120 0.97 -11.31 11.29
C ALA A 120 0.27 -12.49 10.58
N VAL A 121 0.60 -12.72 9.30
CA VAL A 121 0.12 -13.88 8.53
C VAL A 121 0.58 -15.19 9.18
N GLN A 122 1.85 -15.34 9.51
CA GLN A 122 2.35 -16.55 10.17
C GLN A 122 1.69 -16.78 11.53
N TRP A 123 1.44 -15.72 12.30
CA TRP A 123 0.75 -15.80 13.58
C TRP A 123 -0.68 -16.34 13.41
N VAL A 124 -1.47 -15.81 12.45
CA VAL A 124 -2.85 -16.28 12.25
C VAL A 124 -2.94 -17.72 11.74
N LEU A 125 -1.89 -18.24 11.11
CA LEU A 125 -1.85 -19.63 10.65
C LEU A 125 -1.78 -20.63 11.81
N THR A 126 -1.34 -20.20 13.00
CA THR A 126 -1.23 -21.07 14.20
C THR A 126 -2.12 -20.64 15.36
N ALA A 127 -2.72 -19.44 15.31
CA ALA A 127 -3.57 -18.92 16.37
C ALA A 127 -4.96 -19.59 16.45
N GLU A 128 -5.54 -19.59 17.64
CA GLU A 128 -6.83 -20.21 17.95
C GLU A 128 -7.99 -19.21 17.82
N THR A 129 -9.21 -19.71 17.67
CA THR A 129 -10.42 -18.87 17.59
C THR A 129 -10.56 -17.97 18.81
N GLY A 130 -10.72 -16.65 18.57
CA GLY A 130 -10.82 -15.64 19.63
C GLY A 130 -9.48 -14.98 19.98
N ASP A 131 -8.35 -15.49 19.50
CA ASP A 131 -7.06 -14.85 19.70
C ASP A 131 -6.98 -13.51 18.97
N ALA A 132 -6.26 -12.56 19.57
CA ALA A 132 -5.93 -11.28 18.96
C ALA A 132 -4.44 -10.97 19.13
N LEU A 133 -3.83 -10.42 18.07
CA LEU A 133 -2.48 -9.87 18.07
C LEU A 133 -2.58 -8.34 17.96
N PRO A 134 -2.46 -7.60 19.08
CA PRO A 134 -2.57 -6.14 19.04
C PRO A 134 -1.47 -5.48 18.21
N VAL A 135 -0.23 -5.95 18.33
CA VAL A 135 0.96 -5.38 17.66
C VAL A 135 1.89 -6.51 17.24
N VAL A 136 2.52 -6.39 16.08
CA VAL A 136 3.65 -7.26 15.69
C VAL A 136 4.85 -6.88 16.55
N GLY A 137 5.28 -7.79 17.43
CA GLY A 137 6.41 -7.55 18.32
C GLY A 137 7.72 -7.23 17.58
N PRO A 138 8.76 -6.75 18.28
CA PRO A 138 10.05 -6.43 17.67
C PRO A 138 10.66 -7.65 16.97
N ASP A 139 11.56 -7.40 16.02
CA ASP A 139 12.36 -8.47 15.39
C ASP A 139 13.13 -9.22 16.49
N ASP A 140 12.86 -10.52 16.63
CA ASP A 140 13.46 -11.40 17.63
C ASP A 140 14.70 -12.14 17.07
N GLY A 141 15.15 -11.76 15.87
CA GLY A 141 16.26 -12.38 15.17
C GLY A 141 15.86 -13.62 14.37
N THR A 142 14.61 -14.10 14.49
CA THR A 142 14.05 -14.99 13.48
C THR A 142 13.84 -14.17 12.20
N ASN A 143 14.25 -14.67 11.05
CA ASN A 143 13.94 -14.03 9.78
C ASN A 143 12.65 -14.67 9.23
N PRO A 144 11.46 -14.16 9.59
CA PRO A 144 10.18 -14.74 9.17
C PRO A 144 9.98 -14.70 7.65
N GLY A 145 10.83 -13.97 6.94
CA GLY A 145 10.64 -13.63 5.54
C GLY A 145 9.87 -12.33 5.37
N ARG A 146 9.42 -12.11 4.14
CA ARG A 146 8.60 -10.98 3.70
C ARG A 146 7.26 -11.49 3.18
N LEU A 147 6.31 -10.60 2.99
CA LEU A 147 5.00 -10.95 2.43
C LEU A 147 5.14 -11.62 1.04
N GLN A 148 6.13 -11.20 0.24
CA GLN A 148 6.51 -11.81 -1.05
C GLN A 148 6.90 -13.29 -0.96
N ASP A 149 7.43 -13.72 0.19
CA ASP A 149 7.81 -15.11 0.39
C ASP A 149 6.57 -15.99 0.58
N LEU A 150 5.49 -15.43 1.15
CA LEU A 150 4.25 -16.13 1.49
C LEU A 150 3.17 -16.07 0.40
N LEU A 151 3.09 -14.98 -0.37
CA LEU A 151 2.05 -14.76 -1.38
C LEU A 151 2.48 -15.18 -2.79
N ASP A 152 1.57 -15.75 -3.56
CA ASP A 152 1.71 -15.81 -5.02
C ASP A 152 1.88 -14.37 -5.54
N ALA A 153 3.07 -14.09 -6.05
CA ALA A 153 3.49 -12.74 -6.40
C ALA A 153 2.77 -12.21 -7.65
N ASP A 154 2.29 -13.10 -8.51
CA ASP A 154 1.62 -12.76 -9.77
C ASP A 154 0.09 -12.72 -9.64
N ALA A 155 -0.46 -13.16 -8.49
CA ALA A 155 -1.89 -13.20 -8.27
C ALA A 155 -2.49 -11.78 -8.19
N THR A 156 -3.44 -11.51 -9.06
CA THR A 156 -4.27 -10.31 -8.97
C THR A 156 -5.35 -10.48 -7.91
N VAL A 157 -5.68 -9.39 -7.23
CA VAL A 157 -6.65 -9.36 -6.13
C VAL A 157 -7.55 -8.15 -6.30
N THR A 158 -8.82 -8.32 -5.92
CA THR A 158 -9.80 -7.25 -5.88
C THR A 158 -10.32 -7.17 -4.44
N PRO A 159 -10.08 -6.05 -3.73
CA PRO A 159 -10.65 -5.85 -2.42
C PRO A 159 -12.17 -5.73 -2.47
N GLU A 160 -12.84 -6.27 -1.47
CA GLU A 160 -14.24 -6.02 -1.17
C GLU A 160 -14.32 -4.79 -0.26
N LEU A 161 -15.02 -3.75 -0.72
CA LEU A 161 -15.21 -2.51 0.04
C LEU A 161 -16.47 -2.64 0.89
N HIS A 162 -16.40 -2.09 2.10
CA HIS A 162 -17.52 -2.06 3.02
C HIS A 162 -17.90 -0.60 3.30
N THR A 163 -19.19 -0.33 3.43
CA THR A 163 -19.68 1.03 3.75
C THR A 163 -19.38 1.43 5.20
N ASP A 164 -19.19 0.43 6.07
CA ASP A 164 -18.92 0.59 7.49
C ASP A 164 -18.04 -0.55 8.02
N PHE A 165 -17.88 -0.65 9.34
CA PHE A 165 -17.13 -1.70 10.02
C PHE A 165 -18.01 -2.83 10.59
N ALA A 166 -19.28 -2.95 10.19
CA ALA A 166 -20.17 -4.01 10.70
C ALA A 166 -19.59 -5.42 10.45
N TRP A 167 -18.79 -5.58 9.39
CA TRP A 167 -18.06 -6.80 9.07
C TRP A 167 -17.05 -7.23 10.14
N TRP A 168 -16.68 -6.39 11.11
CA TRP A 168 -15.89 -6.79 12.28
C TRP A 168 -16.61 -7.87 13.11
N MET A 169 -17.94 -7.85 13.10
CA MET A 169 -18.76 -8.80 13.83
C MET A 169 -19.13 -10.01 12.95
N PRO A 170 -19.26 -11.21 13.51
CA PRO A 170 -19.94 -12.32 12.83
C PRO A 170 -21.38 -11.92 12.45
N PRO A 171 -21.95 -12.44 11.35
CA PRO A 171 -23.27 -12.04 10.85
C PRO A 171 -24.42 -12.11 11.87
N ASP A 172 -24.35 -13.05 12.81
CA ASP A 172 -25.40 -13.30 13.82
C ASP A 172 -25.11 -12.62 15.18
N ASN A 173 -24.17 -11.67 15.22
CA ASN A 173 -23.74 -11.04 16.48
C ASN A 173 -23.92 -9.52 16.44
N GLU A 174 -24.86 -9.01 17.22
CA GLU A 174 -25.06 -7.57 17.36
C GLU A 174 -24.06 -6.95 18.34
N PRO A 175 -23.40 -5.84 17.97
CA PRO A 175 -22.51 -5.15 18.89
C PRO A 175 -23.33 -4.55 20.04
N ALA A 176 -22.86 -4.72 21.28
CA ALA A 176 -23.50 -4.19 22.47
C ALA A 176 -22.52 -3.42 23.36
N GLY A 177 -23.05 -2.49 24.17
CA GLY A 177 -22.28 -1.71 25.14
C GLY A 177 -21.10 -0.97 24.51
N ASP A 178 -19.92 -1.14 25.10
CA ASP A 178 -18.69 -0.47 24.65
C ASP A 178 -18.27 -0.87 23.23
N VAL A 179 -18.61 -2.07 22.75
CA VAL A 179 -18.32 -2.51 21.38
C VAL A 179 -19.14 -1.70 20.38
N ALA A 180 -20.43 -1.49 20.66
CA ALA A 180 -21.30 -0.67 19.81
C ALA A 180 -20.79 0.78 19.72
N LEU A 181 -20.42 1.37 20.86
CA LEU A 181 -19.86 2.73 20.91
C LEU A 181 -18.52 2.84 20.17
N SER A 182 -17.66 1.82 20.27
CA SER A 182 -16.40 1.79 19.53
C SER A 182 -16.63 1.69 18.02
N LEU A 183 -17.62 0.90 17.60
CA LEU A 183 -17.99 0.74 16.20
C LEU A 183 -18.58 2.03 15.61
N GLU A 184 -19.49 2.67 16.34
CA GLU A 184 -20.08 3.97 15.96
C GLU A 184 -18.99 5.02 15.74
N ARG A 185 -18.03 5.12 16.68
CA ARG A 185 -16.90 6.05 16.56
C ARG A 185 -16.01 5.75 15.36
N ALA A 186 -15.75 4.47 15.08
CA ALA A 186 -14.97 4.06 13.92
C ALA A 186 -15.71 4.42 12.62
N ASN A 187 -17.01 4.14 12.54
CA ASN A 187 -17.85 4.45 11.38
C ASN A 187 -17.95 5.96 11.12
N ALA A 188 -18.01 6.78 12.18
CA ALA A 188 -18.06 8.24 12.04
C ALA A 188 -16.79 8.85 11.39
N ALA A 189 -15.67 8.11 11.36
CA ALA A 189 -14.43 8.54 10.72
C ALA A 189 -14.31 8.09 9.25
N ILE A 190 -15.26 7.30 8.74
CA ILE A 190 -15.23 6.82 7.36
C ILE A 190 -15.57 7.96 6.40
N LEU A 191 -14.71 8.14 5.41
CA LEU A 191 -15.05 8.88 4.19
C LEU A 191 -15.63 7.88 3.19
N PRO A 192 -16.84 8.11 2.64
CA PRO A 192 -17.41 7.27 1.60
C PRO A 192 -16.39 7.07 0.48
N THR A 193 -16.08 5.81 0.19
CA THR A 193 -15.02 5.43 -0.73
C THR A 193 -15.54 4.33 -1.64
N GLU A 194 -15.37 4.52 -2.94
CA GLU A 194 -15.79 3.58 -3.96
C GLU A 194 -14.64 3.31 -4.91
N ARG A 195 -14.55 2.07 -5.39
CA ARG A 195 -13.54 1.70 -6.37
C ARG A 195 -13.99 2.13 -7.76
N VAL A 196 -13.08 2.69 -8.55
CA VAL A 196 -13.33 3.04 -9.95
C VAL A 196 -12.71 1.97 -10.84
N ASP A 197 -13.55 1.06 -11.33
CA ASP A 197 -13.13 -0.03 -12.20
C ASP A 197 -13.44 0.26 -13.67
N ALA A 198 -12.40 0.17 -14.50
CA ALA A 198 -12.49 0.24 -15.95
C ALA A 198 -11.26 -0.43 -16.59
N PRO A 199 -11.28 -0.76 -17.89
CA PRO A 199 -10.11 -1.33 -18.57
C PRO A 199 -8.84 -0.47 -18.39
N GLY A 200 -7.78 -1.09 -17.86
CA GLY A 200 -6.52 -0.40 -17.58
C GLY A 200 -6.58 0.59 -16.41
N VAL A 201 -7.64 0.55 -15.59
CA VAL A 201 -7.77 1.29 -14.34
C VAL A 201 -7.72 0.30 -13.19
N HIS A 202 -6.68 0.41 -12.36
CA HIS A 202 -6.43 -0.45 -11.21
C HIS A 202 -6.03 0.42 -10.02
N ALA A 203 -6.43 0.03 -8.79
CA ALA A 203 -6.18 0.77 -7.55
C ALA A 203 -6.51 2.28 -7.64
N ALA A 204 -7.64 2.61 -8.27
CA ALA A 204 -8.19 3.96 -8.34
C ALA A 204 -9.47 4.03 -7.51
N TYR A 205 -9.53 5.02 -6.63
CA TYR A 205 -10.62 5.14 -5.66
C TYR A 205 -11.20 6.54 -5.68
N TRP A 206 -12.51 6.60 -5.85
CA TRP A 206 -13.31 7.78 -5.63
C TRP A 206 -13.55 7.91 -4.12
N VAL A 207 -13.29 9.09 -3.56
CA VAL A 207 -13.44 9.37 -2.13
C VAL A 207 -14.23 10.66 -1.97
N ASP A 208 -15.38 10.59 -1.30
CA ASP A 208 -16.11 11.79 -0.88
C ASP A 208 -15.37 12.45 0.28
N ALA A 209 -14.77 13.62 0.04
CA ALA A 209 -14.09 14.41 1.08
C ALA A 209 -14.98 15.52 1.66
N GLY A 210 -16.27 15.55 1.31
CA GLY A 210 -17.26 16.50 1.80
C GLY A 210 -17.42 17.72 0.89
N ASP A 211 -16.38 18.52 0.68
CA ASP A 211 -16.45 19.69 -0.21
C ASP A 211 -16.35 19.32 -1.69
N LYS A 212 -15.68 18.21 -1.98
CA LYS A 212 -15.48 17.62 -3.31
C LYS A 212 -15.22 16.13 -3.18
N ALA A 213 -15.36 15.41 -4.29
CA ALA A 213 -14.83 14.08 -4.39
C ALA A 213 -13.37 14.13 -4.88
N HIS A 214 -12.61 13.09 -4.56
CA HIS A 214 -11.26 12.91 -5.07
C HIS A 214 -11.13 11.56 -5.76
N LEU A 215 -10.47 11.53 -6.92
CA LEU A 215 -9.88 10.29 -7.42
C LEU A 215 -8.47 10.17 -6.87
N ARG A 216 -8.21 9.18 -6.01
CA ARG A 216 -6.87 8.81 -5.54
C ARG A 216 -6.43 7.55 -6.28
N TRP A 217 -5.34 7.64 -7.03
CA TRP A 217 -4.94 6.55 -7.92
C TRP A 217 -3.51 6.12 -7.63
N VAL A 218 -3.32 4.93 -7.06
CA VAL A 218 -1.97 4.39 -6.86
C VAL A 218 -1.41 3.92 -8.20
N ARG A 219 -0.24 4.44 -8.58
CA ARG A 219 0.37 4.18 -9.88
C ARG A 219 1.66 3.35 -9.72
N PRO A 220 1.81 2.22 -10.46
CA PRO A 220 2.95 1.32 -10.30
C PRO A 220 4.24 1.82 -10.96
N GLU A 221 4.15 2.85 -11.80
CA GLU A 221 5.29 3.36 -12.54
C GLU A 221 6.33 4.05 -11.64
N PRO A 222 7.63 4.00 -12.00
CA PRO A 222 8.65 4.77 -11.29
C PRO A 222 8.29 6.25 -11.24
N GLU A 223 8.42 6.86 -10.06
CA GLU A 223 7.95 8.23 -9.79
C GLU A 223 8.41 9.24 -10.85
N GLU A 224 9.70 9.22 -11.22
CA GLU A 224 10.26 10.16 -12.19
C GLU A 224 9.66 10.01 -13.60
N ARG A 225 9.37 8.76 -14.01
CA ARG A 225 8.72 8.48 -15.31
C ARG A 225 7.27 8.93 -15.29
N LEU A 226 6.57 8.66 -14.19
CA LEU A 226 5.18 9.07 -14.04
C LEU A 226 5.05 10.60 -14.02
N LEU A 227 5.88 11.31 -13.24
CA LEU A 227 5.89 12.77 -13.22
C LEU A 227 6.19 13.36 -14.61
N ALA A 228 7.09 12.74 -15.39
CA ALA A 228 7.37 13.15 -16.76
C ALA A 228 6.15 12.99 -17.68
N ALA A 229 5.44 11.86 -17.59
CA ALA A 229 4.23 11.62 -18.38
C ALA A 229 3.08 12.55 -17.98
N LEU A 230 2.86 12.77 -16.67
CA LEU A 230 1.86 13.74 -16.19
C LEU A 230 2.19 15.16 -16.63
N ALA A 231 3.47 15.55 -16.66
CA ALA A 231 3.90 16.85 -17.15
C ALA A 231 3.62 17.03 -18.65
N ARG A 232 3.85 15.98 -19.46
CA ARG A 232 3.49 15.93 -20.88
C ARG A 232 1.99 16.15 -21.09
N LEU A 233 1.15 15.40 -20.38
CA LEU A 233 -0.30 15.61 -20.42
C LEU A 233 -0.70 17.01 -19.95
N SER A 234 -0.05 17.53 -18.90
CA SER A 234 -0.33 18.88 -18.39
C SER A 234 -0.06 19.96 -19.44
N VAL A 235 1.03 19.86 -20.19
CA VAL A 235 1.37 20.83 -21.25
C VAL A 235 0.39 20.73 -22.42
N ARG A 236 -0.11 19.52 -22.71
CA ARG A 236 -1.13 19.29 -23.75
C ARG A 236 -2.55 19.69 -23.33
N GLY A 237 -2.78 20.01 -22.06
CA GLY A 237 -4.13 20.25 -21.54
C GLY A 237 -4.96 18.97 -21.45
N GLU A 238 -4.29 17.83 -21.25
CA GLU A 238 -4.89 16.48 -21.29
C GLU A 238 -4.80 15.76 -19.94
N LEU A 239 -4.48 16.47 -18.86
CA LEU A 239 -4.25 15.87 -17.54
C LEU A 239 -5.53 15.70 -16.70
N ASP A 240 -6.64 16.35 -17.05
CA ASP A 240 -7.94 16.15 -16.40
C ASP A 240 -8.63 14.86 -16.86
N LEU A 241 -9.72 14.48 -16.18
CA LEU A 241 -10.64 13.42 -16.56
C LEU A 241 -11.81 13.96 -17.42
N GLY A 242 -11.76 15.19 -17.91
CA GLY A 242 -12.88 15.87 -18.56
C GLY A 242 -13.54 16.93 -17.68
N GLU A 243 -14.72 17.38 -18.10
CA GLU A 243 -15.45 18.47 -17.47
C GLU A 243 -15.71 18.22 -15.98
N GLY A 244 -15.57 19.26 -15.15
CA GLY A 244 -15.76 19.15 -13.70
C GLY A 244 -14.60 18.48 -12.94
N SER A 245 -13.53 18.06 -13.63
CA SER A 245 -12.36 17.45 -12.97
C SER A 245 -11.10 18.31 -13.09
N ARG A 246 -10.22 18.19 -12.10
CA ARG A 246 -8.95 18.93 -12.09
C ARG A 246 -7.87 18.17 -11.34
N TYR A 247 -6.66 18.12 -11.90
CA TYR A 247 -5.50 17.61 -11.16
C TYR A 247 -5.23 18.46 -9.91
N ALA A 248 -5.36 17.85 -8.74
CA ALA A 248 -5.21 18.50 -7.45
C ALA A 248 -3.76 18.50 -6.97
N GLY A 249 -3.05 17.39 -7.22
CA GLY A 249 -1.71 17.17 -6.71
C GLY A 249 -1.34 15.69 -6.72
N SER A 250 -0.31 15.34 -5.97
CA SER A 250 0.04 13.94 -5.73
C SER A 250 0.68 13.80 -4.36
N PHE A 251 0.67 12.59 -3.81
CA PHE A 251 1.47 12.27 -2.65
C PHE A 251 2.26 10.98 -2.85
N ARG A 252 3.38 10.85 -2.13
CA ARG A 252 4.14 9.60 -2.07
C ARG A 252 3.57 8.69 -0.99
N ALA A 253 3.44 7.41 -1.33
CA ALA A 253 3.09 6.36 -0.40
C ALA A 253 3.88 5.09 -0.77
N HIS A 254 4.65 4.57 0.19
CA HIS A 254 5.33 3.28 0.04
C HIS A 254 6.11 3.09 -1.25
N GLY A 255 6.86 4.13 -1.66
CA GLY A 255 7.72 4.08 -2.84
C GLY A 255 7.01 4.31 -4.17
N LEU A 256 5.68 4.45 -4.15
CA LEU A 256 4.86 4.80 -5.30
C LEU A 256 4.26 6.19 -5.17
N LEU A 257 3.81 6.72 -6.31
CA LEU A 257 3.10 7.99 -6.40
C LEU A 257 1.60 7.73 -6.44
N VAL A 258 0.85 8.58 -5.75
CA VAL A 258 -0.60 8.63 -5.79
C VAL A 258 -1.02 10.00 -6.33
N PRO A 259 -1.18 10.15 -7.66
CA PRO A 259 -1.88 11.28 -8.25
C PRO A 259 -3.31 11.42 -7.73
N VAL A 260 -3.75 12.67 -7.58
CA VAL A 260 -5.08 13.03 -7.06
C VAL A 260 -5.75 14.03 -7.99
N TRP A 261 -7.02 13.77 -8.31
CA TRP A 261 -7.89 14.70 -9.02
C TRP A 261 -9.07 15.11 -8.15
N ASP A 262 -9.37 16.40 -8.14
CA ASP A 262 -10.65 16.92 -7.65
C ASP A 262 -11.72 16.53 -8.67
N LEU A 263 -12.83 16.00 -8.19
CA LEU A 263 -13.99 15.54 -8.96
C LEU A 263 -15.26 16.22 -8.44
N ASP A 264 -16.27 16.29 -9.30
CA ASP A 264 -17.64 16.60 -8.87
C ASP A 264 -18.15 15.50 -7.92
N ARG A 265 -18.54 15.91 -6.71
CA ARG A 265 -19.05 15.05 -5.65
C ARG A 265 -20.47 14.58 -5.92
N GLU A 266 -21.26 15.36 -6.65
CA GLU A 266 -22.66 15.03 -6.93
C GLU A 266 -22.80 13.92 -7.98
N LEU A 267 -21.72 13.65 -8.74
CA LEU A 267 -21.66 12.54 -9.69
C LEU A 267 -21.31 11.23 -8.99
N HIS A 268 -22.02 10.17 -9.34
CA HIS A 268 -21.77 8.84 -8.80
C HIS A 268 -20.39 8.31 -9.23
N SER A 269 -19.73 7.53 -8.37
CA SER A 269 -18.36 7.01 -8.61
C SER A 269 -18.22 6.28 -9.96
N SER A 270 -19.24 5.53 -10.37
CA SER A 270 -19.28 4.79 -11.65
C SER A 270 -19.24 5.69 -12.89
N GLU A 271 -19.67 6.96 -12.79
CA GLU A 271 -19.61 7.90 -13.91
C GLU A 271 -18.18 8.30 -14.25
N TRP A 272 -17.26 8.13 -13.30
CA TRP A 272 -15.83 8.39 -13.49
C TRP A 272 -15.07 7.23 -14.13
N ALA A 273 -15.69 6.07 -14.35
CA ALA A 273 -15.05 4.90 -14.93
C ALA A 273 -14.55 5.14 -16.37
N SER A 274 -15.43 5.61 -17.27
CA SER A 274 -15.04 5.92 -18.66
C SER A 274 -14.04 7.08 -18.76
N PRO A 275 -14.22 8.20 -18.02
CA PRO A 275 -13.19 9.23 -17.87
C PRO A 275 -11.81 8.71 -17.43
N ALA A 276 -11.77 7.84 -16.41
CA ALA A 276 -10.55 7.27 -15.89
C ALA A 276 -9.87 6.33 -16.91
N GLU A 277 -10.64 5.54 -17.67
CA GLU A 277 -10.11 4.73 -18.78
C GLU A 277 -9.45 5.61 -19.86
N GLY A 278 -10.11 6.71 -20.24
CA GLY A 278 -9.58 7.67 -21.22
C GLY A 278 -8.28 8.31 -20.76
N LEU A 279 -8.20 8.73 -19.49
CA LEU A 279 -6.96 9.22 -18.89
C LEU A 279 -5.89 8.13 -18.80
N SER A 280 -6.25 6.89 -18.44
CA SER A 280 -5.32 5.75 -18.41
C SER A 280 -4.64 5.54 -19.77
N LYS A 281 -5.43 5.60 -20.86
CA LYS A 281 -4.92 5.47 -22.22
C LYS A 281 -3.93 6.58 -22.56
N ARG A 282 -4.32 7.84 -22.38
CA ARG A 282 -3.43 9.00 -22.63
C ARG A 282 -2.15 8.93 -21.80
N LEU A 283 -2.25 8.52 -20.54
CA LEU A 283 -1.09 8.37 -19.66
C LEU A 283 -0.15 7.25 -20.13
N ARG A 284 -0.69 6.11 -20.56
CA ARG A 284 0.10 5.02 -21.14
C ARG A 284 0.83 5.45 -22.42
N ASP A 285 0.15 6.19 -23.29
CA ASP A 285 0.73 6.72 -24.53
C ASP A 285 1.85 7.74 -24.21
N ALA A 286 1.61 8.61 -23.22
CA ALA A 286 2.62 9.56 -22.74
C ALA A 286 3.83 8.85 -22.11
N LEU A 287 3.63 7.80 -21.32
CA LEU A 287 4.71 6.99 -20.73
C LEU A 287 5.54 6.27 -21.80
N THR A 288 4.89 5.71 -22.81
CA THR A 288 5.54 4.97 -23.90
C THR A 288 6.40 5.90 -24.75
N SER A 289 5.89 7.11 -25.05
CA SER A 289 6.65 8.10 -25.84
C SER A 289 7.88 8.68 -25.14
N LEU A 290 8.06 8.50 -23.83
CA LEU A 290 9.23 9.05 -23.13
C LEU A 290 10.57 8.44 -23.56
N ASP A 291 10.55 7.23 -24.12
CA ASP A 291 11.77 6.52 -24.51
C ASP A 291 12.35 7.07 -25.81
N ASP A 292 11.49 7.52 -26.73
CA ASP A 292 11.87 8.09 -28.03
C ASP A 292 11.81 9.63 -28.07
N GLU A 293 10.96 10.24 -27.25
CA GLU A 293 10.73 11.68 -27.20
C GLU A 293 11.10 12.22 -25.81
N PRO A 294 12.33 12.76 -25.64
CA PRO A 294 12.73 13.44 -24.42
C PRO A 294 11.80 14.61 -24.09
N LEU A 295 11.67 14.92 -22.80
CA LEU A 295 10.85 16.06 -22.38
C LEU A 295 11.29 17.36 -23.06
N THR A 296 10.33 18.15 -23.51
CA THR A 296 10.56 19.54 -23.95
C THR A 296 10.87 20.45 -22.75
N GLU A 297 11.28 21.68 -23.01
CA GLU A 297 11.52 22.65 -21.93
C GLU A 297 10.25 22.97 -21.14
N ALA A 298 9.11 23.12 -21.82
CA ALA A 298 7.82 23.35 -21.18
C ALA A 298 7.42 22.16 -20.29
N GLU A 299 7.62 20.94 -20.77
CA GLU A 299 7.34 19.72 -20.01
C GLU A 299 8.27 19.57 -18.79
N ARG A 300 9.56 19.91 -18.92
CA ARG A 300 10.48 19.94 -17.76
C ARG A 300 10.01 20.94 -16.69
N ARG A 301 9.63 22.16 -17.11
CA ARG A 301 9.08 23.18 -16.19
C ARG A 301 7.79 22.70 -15.53
N ALA A 302 6.88 22.07 -16.28
CA ALA A 302 5.65 21.50 -15.75
C ALA A 302 5.92 20.38 -14.73
N ARG A 303 6.86 19.48 -15.03
CA ARG A 303 7.28 18.40 -14.11
C ARG A 303 7.81 18.95 -12.79
N ASP A 304 8.66 19.97 -12.83
CA ASP A 304 9.22 20.58 -11.63
C ASP A 304 8.12 21.27 -10.81
N GLY A 305 7.13 21.89 -11.48
CA GLY A 305 5.93 22.43 -10.83
C GLY A 305 5.03 21.35 -10.20
N LEU A 306 4.87 20.19 -10.83
CA LEU A 306 4.14 19.04 -10.27
C LEU A 306 4.84 18.49 -9.02
N ARG A 307 6.17 18.37 -9.07
CA ARG A 307 6.99 17.95 -7.92
C ARG A 307 6.86 18.92 -6.74
N GLY A 308 6.81 20.22 -7.01
CA GLY A 308 6.61 21.24 -5.96
C GLY A 308 5.25 21.15 -5.24
N ARG A 309 4.23 20.54 -5.87
CA ARG A 309 2.89 20.32 -5.29
C ARG A 309 2.72 18.94 -4.64
N GLN A 310 3.81 18.17 -4.55
CA GLN A 310 3.78 16.81 -4.03
C GLN A 310 3.97 16.78 -2.51
N ILE A 311 3.13 16.01 -1.83
CA ILE A 311 3.23 15.78 -0.38
C ILE A 311 3.81 14.38 -0.13
N THR A 312 4.38 14.12 1.03
CA THR A 312 4.77 12.77 1.45
C THR A 312 4.02 12.43 2.73
N LEU A 313 3.19 11.39 2.68
CA LEU A 313 2.56 10.84 3.89
C LEU A 313 3.66 10.13 4.68
N ARG A 314 3.72 10.35 6.01
CA ARG A 314 4.71 9.76 6.91
C ARG A 314 4.02 8.85 7.90
#